data_AF-A0AAV1I683-F1
#
_entry.id   AF-A0AAV1I683-F1
#
_cell.length_a   1.000
_cell.length_b   1.000
_cell.length_c   1.000
_cell.angle_alpha   90.00
_cell.angle_beta   90.00
_cell.angle_gamma   90.00
#
_symmetry.space_group_name_H-M   'P 1'
#
loop_
_entity.id
_entity.type
_entity.pdbx_description
1 polymer ?
#
loop_
_entity_poly.entity_id
_entity_poly.type
_entity_poly.pdbx_seq_one_letter_code
_entity_poly.pdbx_strand_id
1 'polypeptide(L)' 'MASGAFVGAIFGFTVALYSNAVRKLPVFQAPWEHALYATIGAYAGNKVVEFTDRTAAEVDEKIKERQERNKVLQEPAQ' A
#
# COMPACT_ATOMS: atom_id res chain seq x y z
N MET A 1 -2.52 1.44 -15.51
CA MET A 1 -2.54 1.67 -14.04
C MET A 1 -1.16 2.16 -13.63
N ALA A 2 -1.05 3.24 -12.87
CA ALA A 2 0.24 3.65 -12.32
C ALA A 2 0.72 2.54 -11.37
N SER A 3 1.98 2.12 -11.48
CA SER A 3 2.53 1.10 -10.57
C SER A 3 2.53 1.59 -9.13
N GLY A 4 2.36 0.71 -8.14
CA GLY A 4 2.44 1.06 -6.71
C GLY A 4 3.72 1.84 -6.38
N ALA A 5 4.82 1.50 -7.05
CA ALA A 5 6.07 2.25 -7.02
C ALA A 5 5.92 3.72 -7.43
N PHE A 6 5.23 3.99 -8.54
CA PHE A 6 5.08 5.35 -9.07
C PHE A 6 4.23 6.23 -8.15
N VAL A 7 3.12 5.69 -7.64
CA VAL A 7 2.27 6.38 -6.67
C VAL A 7 3.04 6.62 -5.37
N GLY A 8 3.77 5.61 -4.89
CA GLY A 8 4.63 5.71 -3.72
C GLY A 8 5.74 6.75 -3.88
N ALA A 9 6.36 6.83 -5.06
CA ALA A 9 7.42 7.80 -5.35
C ALA A 9 6.91 9.25 -5.28
N ILE A 10 5.74 9.52 -5.89
CA ILE A 10 5.10 10.84 -5.83
C ILE A 10 4.75 11.20 -4.39
N PHE A 11 4.23 10.24 -3.62
CA PHE A 11 3.90 10.46 -2.22
C PHE A 11 5.15 10.82 -1.40
N GLY A 12 6.22 10.04 -1.53
CA GLY A 12 7.50 10.32 -0.88
C GLY A 12 8.08 11.69 -1.28
N PHE A 13 8.07 12.01 -2.56
CA PHE A 13 8.48 13.33 -3.05
C PHE A 13 7.64 14.46 -2.43
N THR A 14 6.32 14.28 -2.35
CA THR A 14 5.41 15.26 -1.75
C THR A 14 5.66 15.46 -0.26
N VAL A 15 5.96 14.39 0.47
CA VAL A 15 6.34 14.46 1.89
C VAL A 15 7.63 15.28 2.08
N ALA A 16 8.62 15.13 1.18
CA ALA A 16 9.84 15.92 1.21
C ALA A 16 9.56 17.42 0.96
N LEU A 17 8.74 17.74 -0.05
CA LEU A 17 8.31 19.11 -0.32
C LEU A 17 7.57 19.72 0.88
N TYR A 18 6.66 18.94 1.49
CA TYR A 18 5.87 19.38 2.63
C TYR A 18 6.74 19.64 3.87
N SER A 19 7.72 18.77 4.14
CA SER A 19 8.69 18.96 5.23
C SER A 19 9.42 20.31 5.12
N ASN A 20 9.87 20.65 3.91
CA ASN A 20 10.55 21.92 3.66
C ASN A 20 9.60 23.12 3.73
N ALA A 21 8.37 22.97 3.25
CA ALA A 21 7.33 23.99 3.35
C ALA A 21 6.99 24.32 4.81
N VAL A 22 6.83 23.30 5.67
CA VAL A 22 6.57 23.48 7.11
C VAL A 22 7.73 24.19 7.81
N ARG A 23 8.97 23.92 7.40
CA ARG A 23 10.18 24.58 7.93
C ARG A 23 10.40 26.00 7.39
N LYS A 24 9.53 26.48 6.48
CA LYS A 24 9.71 27.74 5.73
C LYS A 24 11.06 27.81 4.98
N LEU A 25 11.62 26.65 4.62
CA LEU A 25 12.83 26.56 3.83
C LEU A 25 12.47 26.60 2.33
N PRO A 26 13.39 27.05 1.45
CA PRO A 26 13.19 26.91 0.01
C PRO A 26 12.87 25.46 -0.33
N VAL A 27 11.81 25.27 -1.11
CA VAL A 27 11.25 23.94 -1.42
C VAL A 27 12.31 22.96 -1.91
N PHE A 28 13.26 23.43 -2.73
CA PHE A 28 14.34 22.63 -3.30
C PHE A 28 15.72 22.87 -2.68
N GLN A 29 15.80 23.25 -1.40
CA GLN A 29 17.10 23.49 -0.75
C GLN A 29 18.04 22.28 -0.82
N ALA A 30 17.50 21.06 -0.70
CA ALA A 30 18.25 19.81 -0.85
C ALA A 30 17.57 18.87 -1.86
N PRO A 31 17.86 18.99 -3.16
CA PRO A 31 17.18 18.21 -4.20
C PRO A 31 17.42 16.69 -4.07
N TRP A 32 18.57 16.29 -3.54
CA TRP A 32 18.93 14.89 -3.33
C TRP A 32 18.06 14.22 -2.25
N GLU A 33 17.61 14.97 -1.23
CA GLU A 33 16.71 14.44 -0.21
C GLU A 33 15.38 14.02 -0.84
N HIS A 34 14.86 14.80 -1.79
CA HIS A 34 13.63 14.49 -2.50
C HIS A 34 13.74 13.19 -3.31
N ALA A 35 14.90 12.94 -3.91
CA ALA A 35 15.18 11.68 -4.59
C ALA A 35 15.23 10.50 -3.61
N LEU A 36 15.77 10.71 -2.41
CA LEU A 36 15.82 9.70 -1.36
C LEU A 36 14.41 9.39 -0.80
N TYR A 37 13.60 10.41 -0.53
CA TYR A 37 12.21 10.22 -0.13
C TYR A 37 11.36 9.59 -1.23
N ALA A 38 11.58 9.94 -2.50
CA ALA A 38 10.89 9.31 -3.62
C ALA A 38 11.24 7.83 -3.76
N THR A 39 12.51 7.44 -3.57
CA THR A 39 12.90 6.02 -3.63
C THR A 39 12.35 5.22 -2.44
N ILE A 40 12.39 5.78 -1.22
CA ILE A 40 11.74 5.18 -0.05
C ILE A 40 10.23 5.04 -0.27
N GLY A 41 9.59 6.09 -0.79
CA GLY A 41 8.18 6.11 -1.13
C GLY A 41 7.82 5.05 -2.16
N ALA A 42 8.63 4.88 -3.20
CA ALA A 42 8.43 3.86 -4.23
C ALA A 42 8.50 2.43 -3.66
N TYR A 43 9.50 2.17 -2.81
CA TYR A 43 9.64 0.89 -2.13
C TYR A 43 8.43 0.61 -1.23
N ALA A 44 8.02 1.59 -0.42
CA ALA A 44 6.84 1.48 0.43
C ALA A 44 5.56 1.25 -0.38
N GLY A 45 5.35 2.00 -1.46
CA GLY A 45 4.19 1.86 -2.33
C GLY A 45 4.07 0.47 -2.95
N ASN A 46 5.19 -0.12 -3.39
CA ASN A 46 5.21 -1.51 -3.86
C ASN A 46 4.85 -2.50 -2.75
N LYS A 47 5.40 -2.32 -1.54
CA LYS A 47 5.11 -3.20 -0.40
C LYS A 47 3.66 -3.14 0.05
N VAL A 48 3.04 -1.96 -0.02
CA VAL A 48 1.62 -1.80 0.30
C VAL A 48 0.75 -2.56 -0.69
N VAL A 49 1.02 -2.45 -2.00
CA VAL A 49 0.26 -3.19 -3.02
C VAL A 49 0.43 -4.71 -2.86
N GLU A 50 1.67 -5.17 -2.64
CA GLU A 50 1.94 -6.58 -2.37
C GLU A 50 1.18 -7.09 -1.14
N PHE A 51 1.14 -6.28 -0.07
CA PHE A 51 0.41 -6.61 1.14
C PHE A 51 -1.10 -6.67 0.93
N THR A 52 -1.67 -5.72 0.17
CA THR A 52 -3.11 -5.72 -0.12
C THR A 52 -3.52 -6.93 -0.96
N ASP A 53 -2.70 -7.31 -1.94
CA ASP A 53 -3.00 -8.45 -2.81
C ASP A 53 -2.95 -9.77 -2.03
N ARG A 54 -1.94 -9.94 -1.18
CA ARG A 54 -1.83 -11.11 -0.28
C ARG A 54 -3.03 -11.19 0.68
N THR A 55 -3.38 -10.08 1.31
CA THR A 55 -4.48 -10.02 2.28
C THR A 55 -5.82 -10.31 1.61
N ALA A 56 -6.04 -9.80 0.39
CA ALA A 56 -7.26 -10.09 -0.37
C ALA A 56 -7.38 -11.59 -0.67
N ALA A 57 -6.29 -12.24 -1.10
CA ALA A 57 -6.29 -13.68 -1.36
C ALA A 57 -6.58 -14.51 -0.09
N GLU A 58 -5.96 -14.16 1.04
CA GLU A 58 -6.19 -14.84 2.32
C GLU A 58 -7.63 -14.66 2.84
N VAL A 59 -8.22 -13.48 2.62
CA VAL A 59 -9.62 -13.20 3.00
C VAL A 59 -10.58 -14.02 2.13
N ASP A 60 -10.35 -14.09 0.82
CA ASP A 60 -11.18 -14.88 -0.10
C ASP A 60 -11.15 -16.38 0.23
N GLU A 61 -9.98 -16.91 0.59
CA GLU A 61 -9.83 -18.29 1.04
C GLU A 61 -10.68 -18.56 2.30
N LYS A 62 -10.56 -17.71 3.32
CA LYS A 62 -11.34 -17.82 4.57
C LYS A 62 -12.84 -17.66 4.35
N ILE A 63 -13.25 -16.84 3.39
CA ILE A 63 -14.67 -16.70 3.03
C ILE A 63 -15.18 -18.00 2.41
N LYS A 64 -14.43 -18.62 1.50
CA LYS A 64 -14.80 -19.91 0.89
C LYS A 64 -14.91 -21.02 1.93
N GLU A 65 -13.91 -21.15 2.80
CA GLU A 65 -13.93 -22.13 3.90
C GLU A 65 -15.17 -21.96 4.79
N ARG A 66 -15.52 -20.71 5.15
CA ARG A 66 -16.72 -20.42 5.94
C ARG A 66 -18.01 -20.75 5.18
N GLN A 67 -18.07 -20.50 3.88
CA GLN A 67 -19.23 -20.84 3.07
C GLN A 67 -19.41 -22.36 2.95
N GLU A 68 -18.34 -23.12 2.76
CA GLU A 68 -18.38 -24.59 2.73
C GLU A 68 -18.85 -25.16 4.07
N ARG A 69 -18.27 -24.70 5.18
CA ARG A 69 -18.73 -25.08 6.52
C ARG A 69 -20.21 -24.75 6.74
N ASN A 70 -20.67 -23.60 6.30
CA ASN A 70 -22.07 -23.22 6.44
C ASN A 70 -23.01 -24.11 5.61
N LYS A 71 -22.58 -24.56 4.43
CA LYS A 71 -23.35 -25.52 3.60
C LYS A 71 -23.46 -26.89 4.28
N VAL A 72 -22.36 -27.40 4.85
CA VAL A 72 -22.35 -28.67 5.61
C VAL A 72 -23.29 -28.62 6.81
N LEU A 73 -23.42 -27.47 7.48
CA LEU A 73 -24.37 -27.31 8.60
C LEU A 73 -25.83 -27.19 8.17
N GLN A 74 -26.09 -26.82 6.92
CA GLN A 74 -27.44 -26.66 6.36
C GLN A 74 -27.98 -27.93 5.70
N GLU A 75 -27.11 -28.89 5.36
CA GLU A 75 -27.55 -30.24 5.04
C GLU A 75 -28.11 -30.88 6.32
N PRO A 76 -29.43 -31.13 6.42
CA PRO A 76 -29.99 -31.74 7.60
C PRO A 76 -29.32 -33.11 7.76
N ALA A 77 -28.75 -33.35 8.95
CA ALA A 77 -28.26 -34.66 9.34
C ALA A 77 -29.34 -35.71 9.01
N GLN A 78 -29.09 -36.51 7.98
CA GLN A 78 -29.88 -37.71 7.68
C GLN A 78 -29.63 -38.75 8.77
#